data_AF-A0A7X5QQY8-F1
#
_entry.id   AF-A0A7X5QQY8-F1
#
_cell.length_a   1.000
_cell.length_b   1.000
_cell.length_c   1.000
_cell.angle_alpha   90.00
_cell.angle_beta   90.00
_cell.angle_gamma   90.00
#
_symmetry.space_group_name_H-M   'P 1'
#
loop_
_entity.id
_entity.type
_entity.pdbx_description
1 polymer ?
#
loop_
_entity_poly.entity_id
_entity_poly.type
_entity_poly.pdbx_seq_one_letter_code
_entity_poly.pdbx_strand_id
1 'polypeptide(L)'
;AITINYQRFIAKTKYDPATQMIQEFQCLKVTFDGWRPAYCLFLEAKARYDQFFRSEDEPKSWWRGVKSAQNQAIRHQAVCDALDNTPHVEWHFLQPISYGYFKVLFSKYKNISVHYTPCDSLV
;
A
#
# COMPACT_ATOMS: atom_id res chain seq x y z
N ALA A 1 11.27 -4.33 11.35
CA ALA A 1 10.52 -3.92 12.55
C ALA A 1 9.31 -3.06 12.19
N ILE A 2 9.46 -1.77 11.87
CA ILE A 2 8.32 -0.86 11.61
C ILE A 2 7.47 -1.19 10.37
N THR A 3 8.07 -1.48 9.19
CA THR A 3 7.30 -1.81 7.98
C THR A 3 6.45 -3.07 8.18
N ILE A 4 7.04 -4.13 8.74
CA ILE A 4 6.34 -5.37 9.10
C ILE A 4 5.24 -5.10 10.13
N ASN A 5 5.53 -4.33 11.19
CA ASN A 5 4.53 -4.02 12.21
C ASN A 5 3.36 -3.20 11.64
N TYR A 6 3.64 -2.26 10.74
CA TYR A 6 2.62 -1.45 10.10
C TYR A 6 1.75 -2.29 9.15
N GLN A 7 2.36 -3.17 8.36
CA GLN A 7 1.64 -4.11 7.52
C GLN A 7 0.73 -5.02 8.37
N ARG A 8 1.22 -5.54 9.51
CA ARG A 8 0.39 -6.30 10.46
C ARG A 8 -0.75 -5.47 11.04
N PHE A 9 -0.51 -4.19 11.32
CA PHE A 9 -1.53 -3.28 11.84
C PHE A 9 -2.68 -3.06 10.84
N ILE A 10 -2.35 -2.80 9.57
CA ILE A 10 -3.32 -2.57 8.48
C ILE A 10 -3.97 -3.89 8.01
N ALA A 11 -3.15 -4.84 7.58
CA ALA A 11 -3.58 -6.04 6.87
C ALA A 11 -3.95 -7.22 7.79
N LYS A 12 -3.69 -7.10 9.11
CA LYS A 12 -3.87 -8.19 10.10
C LYS A 12 -3.19 -9.50 9.69
N THR A 13 -2.10 -9.39 8.92
CA THR A 13 -1.34 -10.52 8.41
C THR A 13 -0.61 -11.29 9.51
N LYS A 14 -0.46 -12.59 9.29
CA LYS A 14 0.41 -13.43 10.11
C LYS A 14 1.87 -13.14 9.77
N TYR A 15 2.71 -13.10 10.81
CA TYR A 15 4.16 -12.94 10.69
C TYR A 15 4.83 -14.14 11.33
N ASP A 16 5.71 -14.79 10.58
CA ASP A 16 6.55 -15.87 11.08
C ASP A 16 7.91 -15.29 11.53
N PRO A 17 8.19 -15.24 12.84
CA PRO A 17 9.45 -14.70 13.34
C PRO A 17 10.67 -15.59 13.02
N ALA A 18 10.48 -16.88 12.77
CA ALA A 18 11.58 -17.80 12.48
C ALA A 18 12.13 -17.61 11.06
N THR A 19 11.25 -17.34 10.10
CA THR A 19 11.61 -17.11 8.69
C THR A 19 11.65 -15.65 8.29
N GLN A 20 11.22 -14.74 9.19
CA GLN A 20 11.00 -13.31 8.91
C GLN A 20 10.04 -13.06 7.73
N MET A 21 9.16 -14.01 7.45
CA MET A 21 8.18 -13.90 6.37
C MET A 21 6.87 -13.32 6.90
N ILE A 22 6.33 -12.36 6.16
CA ILE A 22 4.97 -11.87 6.35
C ILE A 22 4.06 -12.53 5.34
N GLN A 23 2.86 -12.90 5.76
CA GLN A 23 1.85 -13.42 4.85
C GLN A 23 1.49 -12.36 3.81
N GLU A 24 1.49 -12.76 2.55
CA GLU A 24 0.99 -11.96 1.43
C GLU A 24 -0.19 -12.69 0.77
N PHE A 25 -1.02 -11.95 0.06
CA PHE A 25 -2.15 -12.50 -0.69
C PHE A 25 -1.93 -12.32 -2.18
N GLN A 26 -2.19 -13.37 -2.96
CA GLN A 26 -2.04 -13.32 -4.41
C GLN A 26 -3.39 -13.45 -5.12
N CYS A 27 -3.67 -12.56 -6.06
CA CYS A 27 -4.82 -12.63 -6.95
C CYS A 27 -4.35 -12.36 -8.39
N LEU A 28 -4.67 -13.25 -9.33
CA LEU A 28 -4.24 -13.15 -10.74
C LEU A 28 -2.73 -12.86 -10.90
N LYS A 29 -1.90 -13.54 -10.09
CA LYS A 29 -0.43 -13.38 -10.01
C LYS A 29 0.07 -12.04 -9.48
N VAL A 30 -0.81 -11.16 -9.00
CA VAL A 30 -0.48 -9.89 -8.35
C VAL A 30 -0.56 -10.06 -6.84
N THR A 31 0.43 -9.52 -6.13
CA THR A 31 0.58 -9.62 -4.68
C THR A 31 -0.01 -8.40 -3.97
N PHE A 32 -0.65 -8.63 -2.84
CA PHE A 32 -1.22 -7.63 -1.95
C PHE A 32 -0.79 -7.92 -0.51
N ASP A 33 -0.64 -6.86 0.29
CA ASP A 33 -0.28 -6.99 1.69
C ASP A 33 -1.41 -7.61 2.54
N GLY A 34 -2.67 -7.47 2.14
CA GLY A 34 -3.82 -7.99 2.88
C GLY A 34 -5.07 -8.23 2.05
N TRP A 35 -5.99 -9.03 2.61
CA TRP A 35 -7.28 -9.34 1.98
C TRP A 35 -8.42 -9.41 3.01
N ARG A 36 -9.52 -8.72 2.73
CA ARG A 36 -10.76 -8.72 3.51
C ARG A 36 -11.92 -9.25 2.64
N PRO A 37 -12.17 -10.57 2.62
CA PRO A 37 -13.11 -11.19 1.67
C PRO A 37 -14.54 -10.69 1.78
N ALA A 38 -15.00 -10.39 3.00
CA ALA A 38 -16.37 -9.89 3.23
C ALA A 38 -16.67 -8.55 2.54
N TYR A 39 -15.63 -7.81 2.10
CA TYR A 39 -15.75 -6.49 1.47
C TYR A 39 -15.15 -6.46 0.06
N CYS A 40 -14.73 -7.60 -0.47
CA CYS A 40 -13.92 -7.67 -1.69
C CYS A 40 -12.73 -6.68 -1.69
N LEU A 41 -12.06 -6.52 -0.54
CA LEU A 41 -11.10 -5.45 -0.31
C LEU A 41 -9.67 -5.97 -0.13
N PHE A 42 -8.77 -5.58 -1.02
CA PHE A 42 -7.32 -5.75 -0.87
C PHE A 42 -6.70 -4.57 -0.14
N LEU A 43 -5.60 -4.83 0.57
CA LEU A 43 -4.88 -3.83 1.38
C LEU A 43 -3.42 -3.75 0.97
N GLU A 44 -2.88 -2.54 0.98
CA GLU A 44 -1.45 -2.23 0.81
C GLU A 44 -1.01 -1.28 1.94
N ALA A 45 0.14 -1.54 2.57
CA ALA A 45 0.63 -0.79 3.72
C ALA A 45 2.03 -0.22 3.46
N LYS A 46 2.15 1.12 3.47
CA LYS A 46 3.42 1.81 3.25
C LYS A 46 3.84 2.58 4.50
N ALA A 47 4.98 2.18 5.08
CA ALA A 47 5.60 2.84 6.22
C ALA A 47 6.96 3.43 5.85
N ARG A 48 7.37 4.50 6.54
CA ARG A 48 8.66 5.18 6.36
C ARG A 48 8.90 5.75 4.96
N TYR A 49 7.84 6.17 4.27
CA TYR A 49 8.01 6.75 2.93
C TYR A 49 8.45 8.21 2.99
N ASP A 50 8.08 8.97 4.03
CA ASP A 50 8.42 10.40 4.13
C ASP A 50 9.93 10.67 4.14
N GLN A 51 10.74 9.70 4.61
CA GLN A 51 12.21 9.80 4.55
C GLN A 51 12.76 9.95 3.12
N PHE A 52 11.96 9.63 2.10
CA PHE A 52 12.31 9.75 0.69
C PHE A 52 11.84 11.04 0.04
N PHE A 53 11.22 11.94 0.81
CA PHE A 53 10.78 13.25 0.34
C PHE A 53 11.73 14.34 0.86
N ARG A 54 11.88 15.41 0.08
CA ARG A 54 12.58 16.64 0.49
C ARG A 54 11.60 17.63 1.12
N SER A 55 10.38 17.65 0.62
CA SER A 55 9.26 18.47 1.04
C SER A 55 7.95 17.81 0.57
N GLU A 56 6.82 18.42 0.89
CA GLU A 56 5.54 18.08 0.27
C GLU A 56 5.66 18.15 -1.26
N ASP A 57 5.24 17.09 -1.94
CA ASP A 57 5.32 16.91 -3.40
C ASP A 57 6.71 16.76 -4.05
N GLU A 58 7.80 16.76 -3.28
CA GLU A 58 9.15 16.62 -3.82
C GLU A 58 9.83 15.30 -3.38
N PRO A 59 9.58 14.18 -4.08
CA PRO A 59 10.36 12.96 -3.88
C PRO A 59 11.84 13.20 -4.26
N LYS A 60 12.76 12.63 -3.49
CA LYS A 60 14.19 12.68 -3.80
C LYS A 60 14.44 12.07 -5.18
N SER A 61 15.18 12.76 -6.04
CA SER A 61 15.38 12.37 -7.46
C SER A 61 15.98 10.97 -7.66
N TRP A 62 16.76 10.47 -6.70
CA TRP A 62 17.34 9.13 -6.74
C TRP A 62 16.35 8.03 -6.30
N TRP A 63 15.24 8.39 -5.65
CA TRP A 63 14.29 7.44 -5.12
C TRP A 63 13.36 6.92 -6.20
N ARG A 64 13.48 5.63 -6.50
CA ARG A 64 12.67 4.95 -7.52
C ARG A 64 11.30 4.47 -7.01
N GLY A 65 10.97 4.73 -5.74
CA GLY A 65 9.75 4.23 -5.11
C GLY A 65 8.47 4.77 -5.71
N VAL A 66 8.49 6.00 -6.26
CA VAL A 66 7.34 6.54 -7.03
C VAL A 66 7.01 5.66 -8.23
N LYS A 67 7.99 5.38 -9.10
CA LYS A 67 7.81 4.53 -10.27
C LYS A 67 7.40 3.10 -9.88
N SER A 68 8.01 2.55 -8.81
CA SER A 68 7.67 1.22 -8.30
C SER A 68 6.20 1.15 -7.84
N ALA A 69 5.78 2.12 -7.03
CA ALA A 69 4.42 2.18 -6.50
C ALA A 69 3.39 2.44 -7.62
N GLN A 70 3.71 3.27 -8.62
CA GLN A 70 2.87 3.43 -9.81
C GLN A 70 2.70 2.12 -10.57
N ASN A 71 3.79 1.39 -10.85
CA ASN A 71 3.73 0.11 -11.53
C ASN A 71 2.92 -0.94 -10.73
N GLN A 72 2.99 -0.88 -9.40
CA GLN A 72 2.17 -1.72 -8.52
C GLN A 72 0.69 -1.32 -8.59
N ALA A 73 0.36 -0.03 -8.48
CA ALA A 73 -1.02 0.46 -8.61
C ALA A 73 -1.65 0.12 -9.98
N ILE A 74 -0.87 0.18 -11.08
CA ILE A 74 -1.31 -0.26 -12.41
C ILE A 74 -1.73 -1.74 -12.37
N ARG A 75 -0.89 -2.60 -11.79
CA ARG A 75 -1.19 -4.03 -11.66
C ARG A 75 -2.40 -4.29 -10.76
N HIS A 76 -2.55 -3.52 -9.68
CA HIS A 76 -3.70 -3.63 -8.77
C HIS A 76 -5.00 -3.24 -9.49
N GLN A 77 -5.01 -2.13 -10.22
CA GLN A 77 -6.17 -1.73 -11.03
C GLN A 77 -6.50 -2.77 -12.11
N ALA A 78 -5.48 -3.37 -12.75
CA ALA A 78 -5.70 -4.43 -13.74
C ALA A 78 -6.37 -5.68 -13.15
N VAL A 79 -6.08 -6.02 -11.88
CA VAL A 79 -6.80 -7.09 -11.17
C VAL A 79 -8.27 -6.71 -10.96
N CYS A 80 -8.54 -5.47 -10.54
CA CYS A 80 -9.91 -4.99 -10.39
C CYS A 80 -10.66 -4.99 -11.72
N ASP A 81 -10.04 -4.52 -12.81
CA ASP A 81 -10.63 -4.50 -14.15
C ASP A 81 -10.96 -5.91 -14.65
N ALA A 82 -10.06 -6.88 -14.41
CA ALA A 82 -10.26 -8.29 -14.79
C ALA A 82 -11.35 -9.01 -13.97
N LEU A 83 -11.77 -8.43 -12.85
CA LEU A 83 -12.79 -8.96 -11.94
C LEU A 83 -14.02 -8.03 -11.89
N ASP A 84 -14.37 -7.48 -13.06
CA ASP A 84 -15.56 -6.66 -13.29
C ASP A 84 -15.69 -5.44 -12.35
N ASN A 85 -14.55 -4.88 -11.91
CA ASN A 85 -14.47 -3.78 -10.94
C ASN A 85 -15.06 -4.11 -9.57
N THR A 86 -15.27 -5.39 -9.26
CA THR A 86 -15.83 -5.83 -7.98
C THR A 86 -14.85 -5.62 -6.82
N PRO A 87 -13.55 -5.97 -6.94
CA PRO A 87 -12.61 -5.71 -5.86
C PRO A 87 -12.21 -4.25 -5.76
N HIS A 88 -11.94 -3.80 -4.54
CA HIS A 88 -11.33 -2.50 -4.26
C HIS A 88 -9.97 -2.67 -3.59
N VAL A 89 -9.09 -1.67 -3.72
CA VAL A 89 -7.75 -1.70 -3.12
C VAL A 89 -7.52 -0.43 -2.30
N GLU A 90 -7.20 -0.61 -1.02
CA GLU A 90 -6.84 0.49 -0.13
C GLU A 90 -5.34 0.53 0.10
N TRP A 91 -4.72 1.66 -0.22
CA TRP A 91 -3.34 1.97 0.10
C TRP A 91 -3.29 2.83 1.37
N HIS A 92 -2.73 2.30 2.44
CA HIS A 92 -2.57 2.98 3.71
C HIS A 92 -1.14 3.46 3.89
N PHE A 93 -0.98 4.74 4.16
CA PHE A 93 0.30 5.36 4.45
C PHE A 93 0.37 5.73 5.93
N LEU A 94 1.48 5.35 6.58
CA LEU A 94 1.72 5.66 7.99
C LEU A 94 1.97 7.15 8.22
N GLN A 95 2.47 7.86 7.20
CA GLN A 95 3.00 9.20 7.34
C GLN A 95 2.35 10.19 6.34
N PRO A 96 2.21 11.47 6.72
CA PRO A 96 1.35 12.41 6.01
C PRO A 96 1.93 12.90 4.67
N ILE A 97 3.24 13.06 4.53
CA ILE A 97 3.82 13.64 3.29
C ILE A 97 3.64 12.67 2.13
N SER A 98 4.04 11.41 2.34
CA SER A 98 3.87 10.36 1.34
C SER A 98 2.40 10.06 1.06
N TYR A 99 1.53 10.06 2.08
CA TYR A 99 0.08 9.99 1.89
C TYR A 99 -0.41 11.06 0.90
N GLY A 100 -0.08 12.34 1.15
CA GLY A 100 -0.57 13.46 0.33
C GLY A 100 -0.17 13.29 -1.12
N TYR A 101 1.12 12.99 -1.36
CA TYR A 101 1.66 12.77 -2.69
C TYR A 101 0.97 11.61 -3.43
N PHE A 102 0.89 10.43 -2.79
CA PHE A 102 0.32 9.25 -3.44
C PHE A 102 -1.20 9.33 -3.61
N LYS A 103 -1.90 10.06 -2.74
CA LYS A 103 -3.33 10.33 -2.91
C LYS A 103 -3.63 11.07 -4.20
N VAL A 104 -2.84 12.10 -4.52
CA VAL A 104 -2.97 12.81 -5.80
C VAL A 104 -2.56 11.89 -6.95
N LEU A 105 -1.41 11.22 -6.83
CA LEU A 105 -0.86 10.38 -7.89
C LEU A 105 -1.78 9.22 -8.31
N PHE A 106 -2.51 8.64 -7.36
CA PHE A 106 -3.37 7.48 -7.58
C PHE A 106 -4.84 7.82 -7.80
N SER A 107 -5.22 9.10 -7.75
CA SER A 107 -6.59 9.58 -7.98
C SER A 107 -7.21 9.15 -9.32
N LYS A 108 -6.38 8.83 -10.32
CA LYS A 108 -6.81 8.35 -11.64
C LYS A 108 -7.32 6.91 -11.66
N TYR A 109 -7.08 6.12 -10.60
CA TYR A 109 -7.48 4.72 -10.55
C TYR A 109 -8.81 4.59 -9.82
N LYS A 110 -9.85 4.11 -10.53
CA LYS A 110 -11.23 4.04 -10.03
C LYS A 110 -11.43 3.05 -8.86
N ASN A 111 -10.62 1.99 -8.76
CA ASN A 111 -10.72 0.97 -7.71
C ASN A 111 -9.62 1.10 -6.64
N ILE A 112 -8.90 2.23 -6.60
CA ILE A 112 -7.85 2.46 -5.62
C ILE A 112 -8.17 3.70 -4.80
N SER A 113 -8.17 3.54 -3.49
CA SER A 113 -8.19 4.68 -2.55
C SER A 113 -6.92 4.72 -1.73
N VAL A 114 -6.51 5.94 -1.37
CA VAL A 114 -5.32 6.19 -0.57
C VAL A 114 -5.73 6.85 0.74
N HIS A 115 -5.30 6.28 1.84
CA HIS A 115 -5.69 6.68 3.19
C HIS A 115 -4.47 7.05 4.02
N TYR A 116 -4.60 8.11 4.83
CA TYR A 116 -3.68 8.37 5.92
C TYR A 116 -4.14 7.55 7.12
N THR A 117 -3.31 6.63 7.58
CA THR A 117 -3.68 5.75 8.71
C THR A 117 -2.50 5.69 9.67
N PRO A 118 -2.37 6.72 10.54
CA PRO A 118 -1.31 6.77 11.53
C PRO A 118 -1.48 5.67 12.57
N CYS A 119 -0.38 5.34 13.25
CA CYS A 119 -0.37 4.37 14.32
C CYS A 119 0.61 4.85 15.39
N ASP A 120 0.10 5.48 16.45
CA ASP A 120 0.91 6.17 17.48
C ASP A 120 1.96 5.28 18.14
N SER A 121 1.75 3.95 18.16
CA SER A 121 2.73 2.99 18.68
C SER A 121 3.89 2.68 17.73
N LEU A 122 3.84 3.19 16.49
CA LEU A 122 4.81 2.95 15.41
C LEU A 122 5.39 4.23 14.81
N VAL A 123 4.91 5.42 15.21
CA VAL A 123 5.40 6.73 14.76
C VAL A 123 6.58 7.19 15.61
#